data_AF-A0AAD4NST8-F1
#
_entry.id   AF-A0AAD4NST8-F1
#
_cell.length_a   1.000
_cell.length_b   1.000
_cell.length_c   1.000
_cell.angle_alpha   90.00
_cell.angle_beta   90.00
_cell.angle_gamma   90.00
#
_symmetry.space_group_name_H-M   'P 1'
#
loop_
_entity.id
_entity.type
_entity.pdbx_description
1 polymer ?
#
loop_
_entity_poly.entity_id
_entity_poly.type
_entity_poly.pdbx_seq_one_letter_code
_entity_poly.pdbx_strand_id
1 'polypeptide(L)'
;MSMYIDSPGSKGKNKRAVDEIPPAMGRLQQPPAADSNAPRILRRYQHRHRNVATEVWGPEIPSTTASQTSTGAPAPKQPFSVYKAILRHPNLFFQFALRVSYPSIIDLYAIDKEFHYRLNLYSVSLIHDYARYHAPLAGYIFSWVLYPHLCISDPMLRPMDGREWLARDVPGFRWVGMILWRQKIVRSILTILSLEGHRVPASCEGALMKFWGLMELSTTKLRLSFLEDAEIWTDADIINIQLFFVKLDMRFSDPILGNGVCQLGSLLLGQRSLETLWQVLSGKLKLDYDNTSEIVVKTYLSEDLDVEAHPWLEDEGDTGVPEQLWGLLNLEGWNEDGEKMMHAVDMVITESVRRELHVQQYYLDFVLYGWVDAKSGENNPIPRQLRRDKKVVLPSKGWPSKELRQSTIETLDVRFGLRKADDGNMMDLSI
;
A
#
# COMPACT_ATOMS: atom_id res chain seq x y z
N MET A 1 -7.05 39.25 52.66
CA MET A 1 -6.81 38.19 53.66
C MET A 1 -5.68 37.32 53.11
N SER A 2 -4.54 37.41 53.77
CA SER A 2 -3.23 36.87 53.37
C SER A 2 -3.05 35.44 53.88
N MET A 3 -2.35 34.60 53.11
CA MET A 3 -1.37 33.57 53.50
C MET A 3 -0.99 32.81 52.20
N TYR A 4 0.02 33.22 51.40
CA TYR A 4 1.48 33.02 51.51
C TYR A 4 1.98 31.55 51.53
N ILE A 5 2.76 31.22 50.48
CA ILE A 5 4.03 30.41 50.46
C ILE A 5 3.84 28.87 50.53
N ASP A 6 4.35 28.01 49.64
CA ASP A 6 5.68 27.97 48.98
C ASP A 6 5.70 27.08 47.71
N SER A 7 6.65 27.36 46.80
CA SER A 7 7.19 26.43 45.78
C SER A 7 8.71 26.36 46.00
N PRO A 8 9.38 25.22 45.80
CA PRO A 8 10.11 24.99 44.52
C PRO A 8 10.21 23.47 44.19
N GLY A 9 10.66 22.96 43.04
CA GLY A 9 11.28 23.50 41.84
C GLY A 9 11.87 22.35 40.98
N SER A 10 11.94 22.60 39.67
CA SER A 10 12.92 22.15 38.68
C SER A 10 13.03 20.68 38.18
N LYS A 11 12.83 20.56 36.85
CA LYS A 11 13.69 19.92 35.83
C LYS A 11 14.01 18.42 35.92
N GLY A 12 13.62 17.68 34.86
CA GLY A 12 14.25 16.42 34.48
C GLY A 12 13.80 15.88 33.13
N LYS A 13 14.64 16.03 32.11
CA LYS A 13 14.49 15.48 30.74
C LYS A 13 14.70 13.96 30.77
N ASN A 14 13.71 13.16 30.40
CA ASN A 14 13.92 11.73 30.13
C ASN A 14 14.47 11.53 28.72
N LYS A 15 15.78 11.75 28.57
CA LYS A 15 16.58 11.12 27.52
C LYS A 15 16.75 9.65 27.92
N ARG A 16 16.36 8.73 27.03
CA ARG A 16 16.72 7.31 27.13
C ARG A 16 18.23 7.19 26.91
N ALA A 17 18.98 7.02 27.99
CA ALA A 17 20.30 6.43 27.96
C ALA A 17 20.14 4.93 28.20
N VAL A 18 20.87 4.14 27.41
CA VAL A 18 21.01 2.70 27.56
C VAL A 18 21.87 2.48 28.81
N ASP A 19 21.27 2.04 29.90
CA ASP A 19 22.03 1.63 31.08
C ASP A 19 22.63 0.24 30.85
N GLU A 20 23.94 0.21 31.05
CA GLU A 20 24.83 -0.93 31.00
C GLU A 20 24.44 -1.96 32.08
N ILE A 21 24.38 -3.24 31.70
CA ILE A 21 24.15 -4.35 32.62
C ILE A 21 25.45 -4.58 33.42
N PRO A 22 25.47 -4.42 34.76
CA PRO A 22 26.65 -4.78 35.55
C PRO A 22 26.73 -6.31 35.76
N PRO A 23 27.93 -6.88 35.90
CA PRO A 23 28.10 -8.33 36.06
C PRO A 23 27.63 -8.79 37.44
N ALA A 24 26.88 -9.89 37.46
CA ALA A 24 26.35 -10.49 38.68
C ALA A 24 27.48 -11.00 39.59
N MET A 25 27.69 -10.33 40.73
CA MET A 25 28.40 -10.92 41.87
C MET A 25 27.44 -11.73 42.73
N GLY A 26 27.85 -12.95 43.06
CA GLY A 26 27.04 -13.97 43.70
C GLY A 26 26.52 -13.59 45.08
N ARG A 27 25.24 -13.90 45.31
CA ARG A 27 24.67 -14.13 46.65
C ARG A 27 23.88 -15.44 46.59
N LEU A 28 24.34 -16.42 47.37
CA LEU A 28 23.55 -17.59 47.73
C LEU A 28 22.36 -17.11 48.58
N GLN A 29 21.16 -17.11 48.01
CA GLN A 29 19.91 -17.01 48.75
C GLN A 29 19.14 -18.31 48.57
N GLN A 30 18.81 -18.94 49.71
CA GLN A 30 17.94 -20.11 49.79
C GLN A 30 16.55 -19.79 49.23
N PRO A 31 15.87 -20.73 48.56
CA PRO A 31 14.54 -20.49 48.00
C PRO A 31 13.45 -20.50 49.08
N PRO A 32 12.45 -19.60 49.00
CA PRO A 32 11.23 -19.70 49.81
C PRO A 32 10.36 -20.87 49.32
N ALA A 33 9.57 -21.43 50.25
CA ALA A 33 8.69 -22.58 50.03
C ALA A 33 7.73 -22.36 48.86
N ALA A 34 7.63 -23.36 47.98
CA ALA A 34 6.86 -23.30 46.74
C ALA A 34 5.36 -23.48 46.98
N ASP A 35 4.55 -22.53 46.51
CA ASP A 35 3.12 -22.73 46.24
C ASP A 35 2.95 -23.82 45.17
N SER A 36 2.29 -24.92 45.53
CA SER A 36 2.32 -26.18 44.78
C SER A 36 1.38 -26.25 43.57
N ASN A 37 0.95 -25.11 43.00
CA ASN A 37 0.05 -25.08 41.84
C ASN A 37 0.62 -24.38 40.60
N ALA A 38 1.90 -23.98 40.60
CA ALA A 38 2.56 -23.49 39.40
C ALA A 38 3.02 -24.68 38.51
N PRO A 39 2.75 -24.67 37.20
CA PRO A 39 3.20 -25.73 36.30
C PRO A 39 4.73 -25.85 36.35
N ARG A 40 5.20 -27.02 36.78
CA ARG A 40 6.63 -27.33 36.94
C ARG A 40 7.25 -27.59 35.58
N ILE A 41 8.07 -26.67 35.10
CA ILE A 41 8.85 -26.85 33.86
C ILE A 41 9.85 -28.00 34.10
N LEU A 42 9.56 -29.19 33.55
CA LEU A 42 10.37 -30.39 33.75
C LEU A 42 11.71 -30.32 32.99
N ARG A 43 11.72 -29.69 31.81
CA ARG A 43 12.93 -29.44 31.01
C ARG A 43 12.74 -28.20 30.13
N ARG A 44 13.73 -27.30 30.13
CA ARG A 44 13.90 -26.32 29.05
C ARG A 44 14.89 -26.92 28.06
N TYR A 45 14.42 -27.35 26.90
CA TYR A 45 15.34 -27.60 25.78
C TYR A 45 15.85 -26.23 25.31
N GLN A 46 17.06 -25.88 25.74
CA GLN A 46 17.77 -24.74 25.17
C GLN A 46 18.21 -25.13 23.76
N HIS A 47 17.39 -24.83 22.74
CA HIS A 47 17.81 -24.85 21.33
C HIS A 47 18.72 -23.67 20.98
N ARG A 48 19.50 -23.15 21.95
CA ARG A 48 20.53 -22.15 21.66
C ARG A 48 21.85 -22.86 21.49
N HIS A 49 22.31 -22.97 20.24
CA HIS A 49 23.72 -22.75 20.01
C HIS A 49 24.08 -21.39 20.61
N ARG A 50 25.18 -21.34 21.37
CA ARG A 50 25.79 -20.09 21.85
C ARG A 50 25.85 -19.09 20.69
N ASN A 51 25.69 -17.80 20.96
CA ASN A 51 25.75 -16.77 19.91
C ASN A 51 27.19 -16.69 19.37
N VAL A 52 27.57 -17.59 18.45
CA VAL A 52 28.92 -17.74 17.90
C VAL A 52 29.37 -16.46 17.18
N ALA A 53 28.43 -15.61 16.74
CA ALA A 53 28.71 -14.32 16.13
C ALA A 53 29.55 -13.40 17.03
N THR A 54 29.33 -13.42 18.35
CA THR A 54 30.10 -12.57 19.29
C THR A 54 31.55 -13.04 19.44
N GLU A 55 31.81 -14.35 19.33
CA GLU A 55 33.16 -14.93 19.42
C GLU A 55 33.91 -14.85 18.07
N VAL A 56 33.20 -14.84 16.93
CA VAL A 56 33.81 -14.87 15.58
C VAL A 56 34.08 -13.47 15.02
N TRP A 57 33.37 -12.42 15.44
CA TRP A 57 33.37 -11.14 14.71
C TRP A 57 34.37 -10.09 15.18
N GLY A 58 35.22 -10.45 16.15
CA GLY A 58 36.31 -9.59 16.64
C GLY A 58 35.81 -8.36 17.40
N PRO A 59 36.72 -7.60 18.05
CA PRO A 59 36.33 -6.41 18.78
C PRO A 59 35.63 -5.39 17.86
N GLU A 60 34.54 -4.82 18.37
CA GLU A 60 33.84 -3.68 17.78
C GLU A 60 34.83 -2.52 17.66
N ILE A 61 35.38 -2.34 16.46
CA ILE A 61 36.39 -1.33 16.12
C ILE A 61 37.76 -1.69 16.72
N PRO A 62 38.88 -1.62 15.99
CA PRO A 62 40.19 -1.67 16.62
C PRO A 62 40.32 -0.41 17.49
N SER A 63 40.09 -0.57 18.79
CA SER A 63 40.48 0.41 19.81
C SER A 63 41.92 0.79 19.52
N THR A 64 42.15 2.03 19.12
CA THR A 64 43.47 2.56 18.83
C THR A 64 44.19 2.83 20.14
N THR A 65 44.29 1.82 21.02
CA THR A 65 45.08 1.84 22.25
C THR A 65 45.13 0.43 22.83
N ALA A 66 46.02 -0.40 22.30
CA ALA A 66 46.51 -1.55 23.03
C ALA A 66 47.96 -1.79 22.62
N SER A 67 48.87 -1.22 23.39
CA SER A 67 50.24 -1.69 23.49
C SER A 67 50.20 -3.15 23.96
N GLN A 68 50.37 -4.09 23.05
CA GLN A 68 50.60 -5.49 23.38
C GLN A 68 51.95 -5.93 22.82
N THR A 69 52.94 -5.88 23.72
CA THR A 69 54.10 -6.76 23.68
C THR A 69 53.63 -8.19 23.93
N SER A 70 53.47 -8.97 22.87
CA SER A 70 53.45 -10.43 22.96
C SER A 70 54.13 -11.03 21.74
N THR A 71 55.23 -11.72 21.99
CA THR A 71 55.96 -12.58 21.05
C THR A 71 55.07 -13.74 20.62
N GLY A 72 54.44 -13.59 19.46
CA GLY A 72 53.67 -14.63 18.76
C GLY A 72 53.44 -14.14 17.33
N ALA A 73 53.63 -15.02 16.34
CA ALA A 73 53.58 -14.67 14.92
C ALA A 73 52.36 -13.78 14.59
N PRO A 74 52.53 -12.67 13.82
CA PRO A 74 51.45 -11.73 13.58
C PRO A 74 50.33 -12.41 12.83
N ALA A 75 49.13 -12.47 13.44
CA ALA A 75 47.93 -12.88 12.75
C ALA A 75 47.76 -12.02 11.48
N PRO A 76 47.35 -12.61 10.34
CA PRO A 76 47.20 -11.86 9.11
C PRO A 76 46.21 -10.71 9.35
N LYS A 77 46.68 -9.47 9.14
CA LYS A 77 45.86 -8.26 9.24
C LYS A 77 44.72 -8.40 8.23
N GLN A 78 43.49 -8.59 8.70
CA GLN A 78 42.35 -8.66 7.80
C GLN A 78 42.27 -7.36 7.00
N PRO A 79 42.02 -7.44 5.68
CA PRO A 79 41.88 -6.24 4.86
C PRO A 79 40.70 -5.40 5.37
N PHE A 80 40.91 -4.09 5.48
CA PHE A 80 39.87 -3.16 5.90
C PHE A 80 38.72 -3.18 4.88
N SER A 81 37.53 -3.59 5.35
CA SER A 81 36.30 -3.54 4.55
C SER A 81 35.46 -2.34 4.98
N VAL A 82 35.31 -1.37 4.08
CA VAL A 82 34.45 -0.18 4.28
C VAL A 82 33.03 -0.61 4.64
N TYR A 83 32.49 -1.61 3.94
CA TYR A 83 31.16 -2.16 4.21
C TYR A 83 31.04 -2.66 5.65
N LYS A 84 31.99 -3.47 6.11
CA LYS A 84 31.99 -3.98 7.49
C LYS A 84 32.18 -2.86 8.53
N ALA A 85 32.97 -1.83 8.21
CA ALA A 85 33.10 -0.65 9.06
C ALA A 85 31.76 0.12 9.20
N ILE A 86 31.04 0.32 8.08
CA ILE A 86 29.69 0.92 8.08
C ILE A 86 28.72 0.07 8.90
N LEU A 87 28.75 -1.25 8.69
CA LEU A 87 27.88 -2.19 9.40
C LEU A 87 28.09 -2.13 10.91
N ARG A 88 29.32 -1.94 11.40
CA ARG A 88 29.63 -1.91 12.84
C ARG A 88 29.41 -0.54 13.46
N HIS A 89 29.55 0.53 12.68
CA HIS A 89 29.39 1.87 13.19
C HIS A 89 27.95 2.11 13.70
N PRO A 90 27.75 2.61 14.93
CA PRO A 90 26.44 2.68 15.57
C PRO A 90 25.45 3.56 14.81
N ASN A 91 25.90 4.68 14.23
CA ASN A 91 25.00 5.62 13.54
C ASN A 91 24.92 5.42 12.01
N LEU A 92 25.95 4.84 11.39
CA LEU A 92 26.00 4.75 9.92
C LEU A 92 25.20 3.54 9.43
N PHE A 93 25.13 2.47 10.22
CA PHE A 93 24.33 1.30 9.92
C PHE A 93 22.86 1.66 9.64
N PHE A 94 22.22 2.46 10.50
CA PHE A 94 20.82 2.86 10.32
C PHE A 94 20.63 3.67 9.04
N GLN A 95 21.49 4.67 8.80
CA GLN A 95 21.39 5.51 7.61
C GLN A 95 21.66 4.72 6.32
N PHE A 96 22.55 3.73 6.39
CA PHE A 96 22.79 2.77 5.31
C PHE A 96 21.54 1.93 5.06
N ALA A 97 21.05 1.19 6.05
CA ALA A 97 19.91 0.29 5.91
C ALA A 97 18.65 1.01 5.38
N LEU A 98 18.37 2.23 5.85
CA LEU A 98 17.22 3.01 5.39
C LEU A 98 17.28 3.39 3.90
N ARG A 99 18.47 3.60 3.34
CA ARG A 99 18.65 4.05 1.95
C ARG A 99 18.80 2.92 0.94
N VAL A 100 18.98 1.70 1.40
CA VAL A 100 19.06 0.53 0.52
C VAL A 100 17.68 0.25 -0.08
N SER A 101 17.65 -0.11 -1.37
CA SER A 101 16.42 -0.49 -2.07
C SER A 101 15.81 -1.77 -1.48
N TYR A 102 14.51 -1.96 -1.66
CA TYR A 102 13.80 -3.10 -1.08
C TYR A 102 14.37 -4.47 -1.51
N PRO A 103 14.72 -4.72 -2.80
CA PRO A 103 15.36 -5.98 -3.17
C PRO A 103 16.72 -6.16 -2.50
N SER A 104 17.56 -5.11 -2.53
CA SER A 104 18.92 -5.18 -2.01
C SER A 104 18.96 -5.35 -0.49
N ILE A 105 18.02 -4.79 0.27
CA ILE A 105 18.00 -4.98 1.72
C ILE A 105 17.61 -6.43 2.09
N ILE A 106 16.74 -7.07 1.29
CA ILE A 106 16.41 -8.49 1.44
C ILE A 106 17.62 -9.35 1.10
N ASP A 107 18.31 -9.05 0.00
CA ASP A 107 19.52 -9.78 -0.41
C ASP A 107 20.59 -9.68 0.68
N LEU A 108 20.83 -8.48 1.23
CA LEU A 108 21.79 -8.28 2.33
C LEU A 108 21.36 -9.03 3.60
N TYR A 109 20.06 -9.05 3.90
CA TYR A 109 19.50 -9.80 5.03
C TYR A 109 19.66 -11.32 4.87
N ALA A 110 19.63 -11.83 3.64
CA ALA A 110 19.80 -13.25 3.34
C ALA A 110 21.28 -13.68 3.25
N ILE A 111 22.13 -12.84 2.69
CA ILE A 111 23.53 -13.18 2.33
C ILE A 111 24.49 -12.87 3.49
N ASP A 112 24.40 -11.70 4.12
CA ASP A 112 25.38 -11.26 5.11
C ASP A 112 24.91 -11.48 6.54
N LYS A 113 25.60 -12.39 7.24
CA LYS A 113 25.26 -12.77 8.64
C LYS A 113 25.29 -11.57 9.60
N GLU A 114 26.20 -10.62 9.39
CA GLU A 114 26.37 -9.47 10.28
C GLU A 114 25.28 -8.42 10.10
N PHE A 115 24.94 -8.14 8.85
CA PHE A 115 23.77 -7.36 8.51
C PHE A 115 22.50 -7.98 9.07
N HIS A 116 22.30 -9.28 8.86
CA HIS A 116 21.17 -10.05 9.39
C HIS A 116 21.03 -9.91 10.92
N TYR A 117 22.13 -10.10 11.65
CA TYR A 117 22.14 -10.00 13.11
C TYR A 117 21.81 -8.57 13.60
N ARG A 118 22.46 -7.54 13.06
CA ARG A 118 22.21 -6.16 13.47
C ARG A 118 20.80 -5.71 13.13
N LEU A 119 20.28 -6.14 11.99
CA LEU A 119 18.91 -5.86 11.60
C LEU A 119 17.92 -6.49 12.58
N ASN A 120 18.13 -7.76 12.95
CA ASN A 120 17.30 -8.44 13.94
C ASN A 120 17.34 -7.76 15.31
N LEU A 121 18.49 -7.25 15.73
CA LEU A 121 18.64 -6.53 17.00
C LEU A 121 17.74 -5.30 17.08
N TYR A 122 17.54 -4.60 15.96
CA TYR A 122 16.77 -3.35 15.84
C TYR A 122 15.55 -3.47 14.93
N SER A 123 15.01 -4.68 14.75
CA SER A 123 14.04 -5.03 13.70
C SER A 123 12.82 -4.11 13.71
N VAL A 124 12.17 -3.93 14.86
CA VAL A 124 10.97 -3.09 15.01
C VAL A 124 11.21 -1.66 14.55
N SER A 125 12.22 -1.00 15.11
CA SER A 125 12.52 0.40 14.79
C SER A 125 12.95 0.55 13.34
N LEU A 126 13.81 -0.35 12.85
CA LEU A 126 14.37 -0.24 11.51
C LEU A 126 13.31 -0.49 10.44
N ILE A 127 12.41 -1.46 10.63
CA ILE A 127 11.30 -1.73 9.72
C ILE A 127 10.31 -0.56 9.69
N HIS A 128 9.97 0.01 10.85
CA HIS A 128 9.11 1.20 10.91
C HIS A 128 9.74 2.42 10.24
N ASP A 129 11.01 2.70 10.52
CA ASP A 129 11.73 3.82 9.91
C ASP A 129 11.91 3.60 8.41
N TYR A 130 12.14 2.36 7.97
CA TYR A 130 12.23 2.00 6.56
C TYR A 130 10.90 2.24 5.83
N ALA A 131 9.78 1.79 6.41
CA ALA A 131 8.45 2.07 5.89
C ALA A 131 8.16 3.56 5.83
N ARG A 132 8.49 4.32 6.88
CA ARG A 132 8.32 5.78 6.93
C ARG A 132 9.16 6.51 5.88
N TYR A 133 10.36 6.00 5.57
CA TYR A 133 11.25 6.58 4.59
C TYR A 133 10.78 6.33 3.15
N HIS A 134 10.40 5.09 2.81
CA HIS A 134 10.05 4.72 1.43
C HIS A 134 8.56 4.87 1.09
N ALA A 135 7.67 4.74 2.08
CA ALA A 135 6.22 4.73 1.90
C ALA A 135 5.48 5.33 3.11
N PRO A 136 5.66 6.64 3.41
CA PRO A 136 5.12 7.26 4.61
C PRO A 136 3.59 7.19 4.70
N LEU A 137 2.90 7.38 3.57
CA LEU A 137 1.44 7.37 3.52
C LEU A 137 0.90 5.94 3.59
N ALA A 138 1.43 5.04 2.75
CA ALA A 138 0.97 3.66 2.70
C ALA A 138 1.30 2.88 4.00
N GLY A 139 2.44 3.14 4.63
CA GLY A 139 2.80 2.53 5.91
C GLY A 139 1.92 2.99 7.09
N TYR A 140 1.33 4.19 6.98
CA TYR A 140 0.34 4.68 7.95
C TYR A 140 -1.04 4.06 7.72
N ILE A 141 -1.52 4.04 6.47
CA ILE A 141 -2.85 3.50 6.12
C ILE A 141 -2.90 1.98 6.28
N PHE A 142 -1.92 1.27 5.72
CA PHE A 142 -1.82 -0.18 5.82
C PHE A 142 -1.00 -0.60 7.04
N SER A 143 -1.46 -0.22 8.22
CA SER A 143 -0.79 -0.55 9.48
C SER A 143 -0.62 -2.06 9.62
N TRP A 144 0.57 -2.51 10.04
CA TRP A 144 0.90 -3.94 10.18
C TRP A 144 -0.03 -4.69 11.14
N VAL A 145 -0.67 -3.98 12.06
CA VAL A 145 -1.67 -4.51 13.00
C VAL A 145 -2.87 -5.13 12.26
N LEU A 146 -3.22 -4.57 11.09
CA LEU A 146 -4.28 -5.09 10.22
C LEU A 146 -3.83 -6.35 9.44
N TYR A 147 -2.52 -6.63 9.41
CA TYR A 147 -1.92 -7.71 8.62
C TYR A 147 -1.04 -8.64 9.49
N PRO A 148 -1.60 -9.29 10.53
CA PRO A 148 -0.82 -10.14 11.44
C PRO A 148 -0.12 -11.30 10.72
N HIS A 149 -0.69 -11.82 9.63
CA HIS A 149 -0.10 -12.88 8.82
C HIS A 149 1.19 -12.46 8.07
N LEU A 150 1.50 -11.16 8.01
CA LEU A 150 2.76 -10.63 7.45
C LEU A 150 3.78 -10.27 8.53
N CYS A 151 3.41 -10.43 9.79
CA CYS A 151 4.27 -10.22 10.94
C CYS A 151 5.09 -11.48 11.21
N ILE A 152 6.20 -11.30 11.91
CA ILE A 152 7.06 -12.36 12.40
C ILE A 152 7.17 -12.24 13.91
N SER A 153 7.41 -13.34 14.61
CA SER A 153 7.79 -13.26 16.02
C SER A 153 9.11 -12.49 16.15
N ASP A 154 9.22 -11.64 17.17
CA ASP A 154 10.41 -10.79 17.37
C ASP A 154 11.67 -11.67 17.34
N PRO A 155 12.64 -11.42 16.44
CA PRO A 155 13.83 -12.25 16.30
C PRO A 155 14.73 -12.20 17.55
N MET A 156 14.58 -11.18 18.40
CA MET A 156 15.24 -11.09 19.71
C MET A 156 14.42 -11.74 20.83
N LEU A 157 13.26 -12.33 20.52
CA LEU A 157 12.35 -13.00 21.45
C LEU A 157 11.96 -12.10 22.62
N ARG A 158 11.76 -10.81 22.34
CA ARG A 158 11.32 -9.86 23.36
C ARG A 158 9.90 -10.23 23.78
N PRO A 159 9.62 -10.27 25.09
CA PRO A 159 8.32 -10.70 25.59
C PRO A 159 7.21 -9.76 25.14
N MET A 160 6.00 -10.31 25.00
CA MET A 160 4.79 -9.55 24.78
C MET A 160 4.33 -8.89 26.08
N ASP A 161 3.71 -7.70 25.97
CA ASP A 161 3.18 -6.98 27.12
C ASP A 161 2.16 -7.85 27.86
N GLY A 162 2.42 -8.12 29.14
CA GLY A 162 1.58 -8.96 30.00
C GLY A 162 1.67 -10.48 29.76
N ARG A 163 2.50 -10.94 28.82
CA ARG A 163 2.73 -12.37 28.53
C ARG A 163 4.21 -12.66 28.29
N GLU A 164 4.97 -12.78 29.39
CA GLU A 164 6.43 -12.94 29.35
C GLU A 164 6.92 -14.21 28.63
N TRP A 165 6.09 -15.24 28.55
CA TRP A 165 6.42 -16.51 27.91
C TRP A 165 6.21 -16.51 26.39
N LEU A 166 5.60 -15.46 25.82
CA LEU A 166 5.33 -15.35 24.39
C LEU A 166 6.15 -14.21 23.79
N ALA A 167 6.84 -14.48 22.69
CA ALA A 167 7.50 -13.43 21.92
C ALA A 167 6.42 -12.56 21.25
N ARG A 168 6.59 -11.24 21.32
CA ARG A 168 5.71 -10.32 20.60
C ARG A 168 5.85 -10.48 19.09
N ASP A 169 4.78 -10.21 18.36
CA ASP A 169 4.83 -10.10 16.90
C ASP A 169 5.26 -8.71 16.45
N VAL A 170 6.06 -8.68 15.38
CA VAL A 170 6.65 -7.46 14.83
C VAL A 170 6.47 -7.43 13.31
N PRO A 171 6.39 -6.24 12.69
CA PRO A 171 6.28 -6.15 11.25
C PRO A 171 7.52 -6.75 10.57
N GLY A 172 7.30 -7.60 9.57
CA GLY A 172 8.35 -8.19 8.75
C GLY A 172 8.58 -7.46 7.43
N PHE A 173 9.62 -7.87 6.70
CA PHE A 173 9.86 -7.38 5.33
C PHE A 173 8.74 -7.73 4.34
N ARG A 174 7.91 -8.75 4.63
CA ARG A 174 6.73 -9.07 3.83
C ARG A 174 5.69 -7.95 3.89
N TRP A 175 5.45 -7.41 5.08
CA TRP A 175 4.59 -6.22 5.25
C TRP A 175 5.16 -5.00 4.52
N VAL A 176 6.47 -4.75 4.63
CA VAL A 176 7.14 -3.66 3.88
C VAL A 176 6.97 -3.83 2.36
N GLY A 177 7.13 -5.06 1.86
CA GLY A 177 6.92 -5.36 0.44
C GLY A 177 5.50 -5.08 -0.01
N MET A 178 4.52 -5.50 0.79
CA MET A 178 3.11 -5.25 0.54
C MET A 178 2.81 -3.75 0.45
N ILE A 179 3.23 -2.92 1.41
CA ILE A 179 2.93 -1.48 1.38
C ILE A 179 3.59 -0.77 0.20
N LEU A 180 4.84 -1.15 -0.15
CA LEU A 180 5.54 -0.57 -1.29
C LEU A 180 4.87 -0.94 -2.61
N TRP A 181 4.42 -2.19 -2.72
CA TRP A 181 3.70 -2.69 -3.87
C TRP A 181 2.36 -1.99 -4.06
N ARG A 182 1.57 -1.87 -3.00
CA ARG A 182 0.28 -1.16 -3.03
C ARG A 182 0.43 0.31 -3.38
N GLN A 183 1.42 1.00 -2.78
CA GLN A 183 1.73 2.38 -3.13
C GLN A 183 2.08 2.52 -4.61
N LYS A 184 2.89 1.61 -5.14
CA LYS A 184 3.22 1.58 -6.57
C LYS A 184 1.97 1.41 -7.43
N ILE A 185 1.07 0.50 -7.08
CA ILE A 185 -0.15 0.24 -7.84
C ILE A 185 -1.07 1.46 -7.82
N VAL A 186 -1.39 2.01 -6.64
CA VAL A 186 -2.23 3.20 -6.50
C VAL A 186 -1.68 4.36 -7.34
N ARG A 187 -0.37 4.64 -7.21
CA ARG A 187 0.27 5.68 -8.03
C ARG A 187 0.21 5.38 -9.51
N SER A 188 0.35 4.11 -9.91
CA SER A 188 0.26 3.71 -11.31
C SER A 188 -1.14 3.92 -11.87
N ILE A 189 -2.20 3.54 -11.14
CA ILE A 189 -3.60 3.79 -11.53
C ILE A 189 -3.82 5.30 -11.74
N LEU A 190 -3.46 6.11 -10.74
CA LEU A 190 -3.63 7.57 -10.82
C LEU A 190 -2.80 8.18 -11.95
N THR A 191 -1.60 7.64 -12.21
CA THR A 191 -0.76 8.07 -13.33
C THR A 191 -1.42 7.74 -14.66
N ILE A 192 -1.87 6.50 -14.87
CA ILE A 192 -2.54 6.07 -16.12
C ILE A 192 -3.75 6.95 -16.39
N LEU A 193 -4.64 7.12 -15.42
CA LEU A 193 -5.80 7.99 -15.54
C LEU A 193 -5.39 9.43 -15.89
N SER A 194 -4.35 9.96 -15.23
CA SER A 194 -3.87 11.31 -15.53
C SER A 194 -3.32 11.47 -16.95
N LEU A 195 -2.67 10.43 -17.50
CA LEU A 195 -2.13 10.41 -18.87
C LEU A 195 -3.25 10.43 -19.91
N GLU A 196 -4.37 9.77 -19.59
CA GLU A 196 -5.56 9.70 -20.44
C GLU A 196 -6.49 10.91 -20.25
N GLY A 197 -6.13 11.87 -19.39
CA GLY A 197 -6.89 13.12 -19.16
C GLY A 197 -7.85 13.07 -17.97
N HIS A 198 -7.96 11.94 -17.28
CA HIS A 198 -8.76 11.75 -16.07
C HIS A 198 -7.95 12.10 -14.82
N ARG A 199 -7.85 13.39 -14.52
CA ARG A 199 -7.02 13.87 -13.38
C ARG A 199 -7.79 13.84 -12.07
N VAL A 200 -7.05 13.64 -10.99
CA VAL A 200 -7.55 13.75 -9.61
C VAL A 200 -6.57 14.56 -8.73
N PRO A 201 -7.00 15.10 -7.58
CA PRO A 201 -6.13 15.76 -6.61
C PRO A 201 -5.04 14.83 -6.06
N ALA A 202 -3.92 15.39 -5.60
CA ALA A 202 -2.85 14.60 -4.99
C ALA A 202 -3.30 13.86 -3.71
N SER A 203 -4.25 14.44 -2.96
CA SER A 203 -4.88 13.81 -1.78
C SER A 203 -5.63 12.52 -2.12
N CYS A 204 -6.01 12.32 -3.39
CA CYS A 204 -6.68 11.10 -3.84
C CYS A 204 -5.81 9.85 -3.70
N GLU A 205 -4.46 9.99 -3.65
CA GLU A 205 -3.56 8.87 -3.35
C GLU A 205 -3.91 8.21 -2.01
N GLY A 206 -4.14 9.02 -0.97
CA GLY A 206 -4.52 8.54 0.36
C GLY A 206 -5.92 7.94 0.38
N ALA A 207 -6.89 8.63 -0.23
CA ALA A 207 -8.27 8.15 -0.29
C ALA A 207 -8.38 6.79 -1.02
N LEU A 208 -7.66 6.61 -2.13
CA LEU A 208 -7.65 5.35 -2.89
C LEU A 208 -6.94 4.22 -2.14
N MET A 209 -5.89 4.51 -1.36
CA MET A 209 -5.28 3.51 -0.45
C MET A 209 -6.24 3.08 0.65
N LYS A 210 -6.98 4.02 1.26
CA LYS A 210 -8.01 3.71 2.27
C LYS A 210 -9.13 2.88 1.65
N PHE A 211 -9.55 3.21 0.43
CA PHE A 211 -10.54 2.42 -0.31
C PHE A 211 -10.06 0.99 -0.58
N TRP A 212 -8.79 0.80 -0.94
CA TRP A 212 -8.22 -0.55 -1.02
C TRP A 212 -8.34 -1.28 0.34
N GLY A 213 -7.99 -0.61 1.44
CA GLY A 213 -8.18 -1.17 2.78
C GLY A 213 -9.62 -1.62 3.04
N LEU A 214 -10.60 -0.82 2.61
CA LEU A 214 -12.03 -1.15 2.69
C LEU A 214 -12.41 -2.42 1.89
N MET A 215 -11.89 -2.55 0.66
CA MET A 215 -12.13 -3.73 -0.20
C MET A 215 -11.65 -5.04 0.45
N GLU A 216 -10.62 -4.96 1.29
CA GLU A 216 -10.01 -6.10 1.98
C GLU A 216 -10.67 -6.47 3.31
N LEU A 217 -11.61 -5.67 3.81
CA LEU A 217 -12.36 -6.04 5.00
C LEU A 217 -13.43 -7.06 4.62
N SER A 218 -13.46 -8.17 5.36
CA SER A 218 -14.27 -9.34 5.03
C SER A 218 -15.72 -9.25 5.51
N THR A 219 -16.07 -8.31 6.39
CA THR A 219 -17.44 -8.22 6.93
C THR A 219 -17.98 -6.80 6.77
N THR A 220 -19.28 -6.69 6.55
CA THR A 220 -19.99 -5.41 6.40
C THR A 220 -19.85 -4.58 7.66
N LYS A 221 -19.94 -5.21 8.84
CA LYS A 221 -19.77 -4.52 10.13
C LYS A 221 -18.39 -3.86 10.25
N LEU A 222 -17.32 -4.56 9.87
CA LEU A 222 -15.97 -3.98 9.90
C LEU A 222 -15.84 -2.84 8.89
N ARG A 223 -16.35 -3.03 7.66
CA ARG A 223 -16.37 -1.99 6.62
C ARG A 223 -17.09 -0.72 7.08
N LEU A 224 -18.26 -0.86 7.70
CA LEU A 224 -19.02 0.26 8.28
C LEU A 224 -18.23 0.95 9.38
N SER A 225 -17.72 0.22 10.38
CA SER A 225 -16.94 0.81 11.46
C SER A 225 -15.68 1.53 10.98
N PHE A 226 -15.06 1.04 9.91
CA PHE A 226 -13.89 1.64 9.30
C PHE A 226 -14.24 2.94 8.57
N LEU A 227 -15.38 3.00 7.86
CA LEU A 227 -15.86 4.19 7.16
C LEU A 227 -16.43 5.26 8.09
N GLU A 228 -17.11 4.86 9.16
CA GLU A 228 -17.72 5.77 10.13
C GLU A 228 -16.68 6.58 10.93
N ASP A 229 -15.46 6.05 11.08
CA ASP A 229 -14.38 6.71 11.79
C ASP A 229 -13.85 7.92 11.00
N ALA A 230 -14.13 9.12 11.51
CA ALA A 230 -13.73 10.38 10.91
C ALA A 230 -12.23 10.71 11.02
N GLU A 231 -11.50 10.05 11.94
CA GLU A 231 -10.04 10.18 12.03
C GLU A 231 -9.36 9.40 10.90
N ILE A 232 -9.95 8.26 10.52
CA ILE A 232 -9.47 7.44 9.40
C ILE A 232 -9.97 8.01 8.07
N TRP A 233 -11.26 8.24 7.92
CA TRP A 233 -11.87 8.79 6.71
C TRP A 233 -12.30 10.23 6.94
N THR A 234 -11.55 11.17 6.39
CA THR A 234 -11.94 12.58 6.41
C THR A 234 -12.99 12.84 5.33
N ASP A 235 -13.78 13.91 5.49
CA ASP A 235 -14.78 14.31 4.48
C ASP A 235 -14.12 14.58 3.11
N ALA A 236 -12.91 15.12 3.14
CA ALA A 236 -12.09 15.31 1.95
C ALA A 236 -11.74 13.99 1.27
N ASP A 237 -11.48 12.92 2.02
CA ASP A 237 -11.20 11.59 1.45
C ASP A 237 -12.44 11.04 0.72
N ILE A 238 -13.63 11.19 1.33
CA ILE A 238 -14.91 10.75 0.74
C ILE A 238 -15.20 11.50 -0.56
N ILE A 239 -15.00 12.82 -0.58
CA ILE A 239 -15.16 13.63 -1.80
C ILE A 239 -14.12 13.23 -2.86
N ASN A 240 -12.86 13.04 -2.47
CA ASN A 240 -11.79 12.67 -3.39
C ASN A 240 -12.00 11.28 -4.02
N ILE A 241 -12.47 10.29 -3.25
CA ILE A 241 -12.71 8.95 -3.79
C ILE A 241 -13.94 8.93 -4.71
N GLN A 242 -14.98 9.72 -4.43
CA GLN A 242 -16.12 9.84 -5.35
C GLN A 242 -15.73 10.56 -6.64
N LEU A 243 -14.88 11.59 -6.57
CA LEU A 243 -14.26 12.18 -7.75
C LEU A 243 -13.49 11.13 -8.56
N PHE A 244 -12.74 10.25 -7.88
CA PHE A 244 -12.05 9.15 -8.55
C PHE A 244 -13.03 8.19 -9.24
N PHE A 245 -14.15 7.82 -8.61
CA PHE A 245 -15.17 6.98 -9.25
C PHE A 245 -15.71 7.62 -10.53
N VAL A 246 -16.10 8.90 -10.48
CA VAL A 246 -16.56 9.63 -11.68
C VAL A 246 -15.49 9.64 -12.77
N LYS A 247 -14.22 9.89 -12.42
CA LYS A 247 -13.12 9.87 -13.38
C LYS A 247 -12.86 8.50 -13.98
N LEU A 248 -13.02 7.44 -13.19
CA LEU A 248 -12.89 6.07 -13.66
C LEU A 248 -14.04 5.69 -14.60
N ASP A 249 -15.27 6.07 -14.28
CA ASP A 249 -16.43 5.82 -15.12
C ASP A 249 -16.33 6.59 -16.44
N MET A 250 -15.86 7.83 -16.42
CA MET A 250 -15.54 8.61 -17.62
C MET A 250 -14.44 7.97 -18.48
N ARG A 251 -13.61 7.09 -17.91
CA ARG A 251 -12.56 6.38 -18.66
C ARG A 251 -13.09 5.11 -19.31
N PHE A 252 -14.01 4.41 -18.66
CA PHE A 252 -14.66 3.21 -19.23
C PHE A 252 -15.84 3.54 -20.15
N SER A 253 -16.43 4.71 -19.96
CA SER A 253 -17.49 5.24 -20.81
C SER A 253 -16.92 6.26 -21.77
N ASP A 254 -17.32 6.22 -23.04
CA ASP A 254 -17.02 7.33 -23.94
C ASP A 254 -17.79 8.58 -23.49
N PRO A 255 -17.13 9.65 -23.01
CA PRO A 255 -17.81 10.84 -22.52
C PRO A 255 -18.47 11.67 -23.65
N ILE A 256 -18.16 11.37 -24.91
CA ILE A 256 -18.67 12.07 -26.10
C ILE A 256 -19.80 11.27 -26.75
N LEU A 257 -19.62 9.94 -26.89
CA LEU A 257 -20.60 9.08 -27.55
C LEU A 257 -21.62 8.47 -26.59
N GLY A 258 -21.36 8.47 -25.27
CA GLY A 258 -22.28 7.95 -24.25
C GLY A 258 -22.49 6.43 -24.28
N ASN A 259 -21.82 5.71 -25.17
CA ASN A 259 -21.99 4.26 -25.37
C ASN A 259 -21.20 3.39 -24.37
N GLY A 260 -20.93 3.91 -23.18
CA GLY A 260 -20.17 3.22 -22.14
C GLY A 260 -21.02 2.30 -21.29
N VAL A 261 -20.62 1.03 -21.16
CA VAL A 261 -21.17 0.16 -20.12
C VAL A 261 -20.61 0.63 -18.77
N CYS A 262 -21.40 1.41 -18.04
CA CYS A 262 -21.03 2.01 -16.75
C CYS A 262 -20.75 0.98 -15.63
N GLN A 263 -20.93 -0.31 -15.90
CA GLN A 263 -20.78 -1.38 -14.90
C GLN A 263 -19.36 -1.95 -14.81
N LEU A 264 -18.48 -1.70 -15.79
CA LEU A 264 -17.11 -2.23 -15.73
C LEU A 264 -16.30 -1.64 -14.57
N GLY A 265 -16.50 -0.35 -14.26
CA GLY A 265 -15.91 0.29 -13.09
C GLY A 265 -16.35 -0.39 -11.80
N SER A 266 -17.66 -0.65 -11.67
CA SER A 266 -18.23 -1.37 -10.53
C SER A 266 -17.66 -2.78 -10.40
N LEU A 267 -17.64 -3.58 -11.47
CA LEU A 267 -17.06 -4.93 -11.48
C LEU A 267 -15.61 -4.96 -10.97
N LEU A 268 -14.78 -4.03 -11.47
CA LEU A 268 -13.35 -3.98 -11.11
C LEU A 268 -13.12 -3.46 -9.69
N LEU A 269 -13.99 -2.59 -9.18
CA LEU A 269 -13.96 -2.10 -7.80
C LEU A 269 -14.65 -3.05 -6.81
N GLY A 270 -15.40 -4.04 -7.29
CA GLY A 270 -15.97 -5.13 -6.50
C GLY A 270 -14.99 -6.25 -6.15
N GLN A 271 -13.80 -6.23 -6.77
CA GLN A 271 -12.73 -7.17 -6.46
C GLN A 271 -12.18 -6.94 -5.04
N ARG A 272 -11.42 -7.90 -4.51
CA ARG A 272 -10.76 -7.77 -3.19
C ARG A 272 -9.55 -6.82 -3.19
N SER A 273 -9.09 -6.42 -4.37
CA SER A 273 -7.83 -5.69 -4.56
C SER A 273 -7.93 -4.77 -5.77
N LEU A 274 -7.22 -3.64 -5.72
CA LEU A 274 -7.05 -2.75 -6.87
C LEU A 274 -6.08 -3.30 -7.93
N GLU A 275 -5.48 -4.47 -7.69
CA GLU A 275 -4.60 -5.14 -8.66
C GLU A 275 -5.29 -5.43 -9.98
N THR A 276 -6.50 -5.99 -9.95
CA THR A 276 -7.27 -6.30 -11.17
C THR A 276 -7.53 -5.04 -11.98
N LEU A 277 -8.01 -3.97 -11.32
CA LEU A 277 -8.20 -2.66 -11.95
C LEU A 277 -6.90 -2.13 -12.58
N TRP A 278 -5.79 -2.19 -11.86
CA TRP A 278 -4.49 -1.77 -12.39
C TRP A 278 -4.03 -2.63 -13.57
N GLN A 279 -4.24 -3.94 -13.54
CA GLN A 279 -3.87 -4.83 -14.63
C GLN A 279 -4.67 -4.52 -15.90
N VAL A 280 -5.97 -4.24 -15.76
CA VAL A 280 -6.82 -3.80 -16.88
C VAL A 280 -6.36 -2.45 -17.43
N LEU A 281 -6.20 -1.44 -16.56
CA LEU A 281 -5.78 -0.10 -16.98
C LEU A 281 -4.36 -0.07 -17.58
N SER A 282 -3.46 -0.92 -17.10
CA SER A 282 -2.10 -1.03 -17.64
C SER A 282 -2.01 -1.90 -18.90
N GLY A 283 -3.11 -2.49 -19.37
CA GLY A 283 -3.16 -3.38 -20.52
C GLY A 283 -2.46 -4.74 -20.29
N LYS A 284 -2.16 -5.09 -19.03
CA LYS A 284 -1.60 -6.40 -18.65
C LYS A 284 -2.64 -7.49 -18.65
N LEU A 285 -3.87 -7.15 -18.25
CA LEU A 285 -5.04 -7.99 -18.38
C LEU A 285 -5.89 -7.42 -19.51
N LYS A 286 -6.12 -8.21 -20.56
CA LYS A 286 -7.06 -7.86 -21.63
C LYS A 286 -8.37 -8.54 -21.31
N LEU A 287 -9.43 -7.77 -21.27
CA LEU A 287 -10.78 -8.29 -21.05
C LEU A 287 -11.30 -8.88 -22.36
N ASP A 288 -11.50 -10.19 -22.36
CA ASP A 288 -12.22 -10.97 -23.36
C ASP A 288 -13.42 -11.65 -22.68
N TYR A 289 -14.27 -12.32 -23.44
CA TYR A 289 -15.46 -12.98 -22.87
C TYR A 289 -15.09 -14.04 -21.83
N ASP A 290 -14.02 -14.81 -22.07
CA ASP A 290 -13.60 -15.90 -21.18
C ASP A 290 -13.02 -15.39 -19.84
N ASN A 291 -12.09 -14.43 -19.85
CA ASN A 291 -11.55 -13.90 -18.59
C ASN A 291 -12.55 -12.98 -17.87
N THR A 292 -13.43 -12.30 -18.62
CA THR A 292 -14.42 -11.40 -18.01
C THR A 292 -15.56 -12.19 -17.38
N SER A 293 -16.02 -13.28 -18.00
CA SER A 293 -17.05 -14.15 -17.43
C SER A 293 -16.59 -14.72 -16.09
N GLU A 294 -15.34 -15.19 -15.99
CA GLU A 294 -14.75 -15.66 -14.74
C GLU A 294 -14.82 -14.58 -13.64
N ILE A 295 -14.46 -13.34 -13.96
CA ILE A 295 -14.49 -12.24 -12.99
C ILE A 295 -15.92 -11.91 -12.60
N VAL A 296 -16.84 -11.85 -13.56
CA VAL A 296 -18.27 -11.55 -13.34
C VAL A 296 -18.91 -12.59 -12.42
N VAL A 297 -18.77 -13.87 -12.76
CA VAL A 297 -19.38 -14.99 -12.03
C VAL A 297 -18.83 -15.11 -10.61
N LYS A 298 -17.54 -14.82 -10.39
CA LYS A 298 -16.97 -14.77 -9.02
C LYS A 298 -17.45 -13.57 -8.21
N THR A 299 -17.84 -12.49 -8.87
CA THR A 299 -18.15 -11.20 -8.22
C THR A 299 -19.61 -11.10 -7.83
N TYR A 300 -20.51 -11.47 -8.72
CA TYR A 300 -21.96 -11.30 -8.55
C TYR A 300 -22.63 -12.63 -8.25
N LEU A 301 -23.69 -12.57 -7.43
CA LEU A 301 -24.54 -13.73 -7.19
C LEU A 301 -25.38 -13.97 -8.45
N SER A 302 -25.78 -15.21 -8.70
CA SER A 302 -26.63 -15.56 -9.85
C SER A 302 -27.93 -14.75 -9.90
N GLU A 303 -28.51 -14.40 -8.74
CA GLU A 303 -29.69 -13.53 -8.63
C GLU A 303 -29.48 -12.10 -9.15
N ASP A 304 -28.23 -11.63 -9.17
CA ASP A 304 -27.85 -10.30 -9.66
C ASP A 304 -27.49 -10.32 -11.16
N LEU A 305 -27.47 -11.50 -11.80
CA LEU A 305 -27.11 -11.71 -13.19
C LEU A 305 -28.34 -12.01 -14.06
N ASP A 306 -28.31 -11.57 -15.32
CA ASP A 306 -29.37 -11.88 -16.31
C ASP A 306 -29.13 -13.26 -16.94
N VAL A 307 -29.32 -14.29 -16.13
CA VAL A 307 -29.12 -15.70 -16.51
C VAL A 307 -30.19 -16.19 -17.49
N GLU A 308 -31.33 -15.51 -17.57
CA GLU A 308 -32.38 -15.81 -18.56
C GLU A 308 -31.93 -15.45 -19.98
N ALA A 309 -31.33 -14.26 -20.15
CA ALA A 309 -30.77 -13.85 -21.44
C ALA A 309 -29.41 -14.52 -21.73
N HIS A 310 -28.66 -14.87 -20.68
CA HIS A 310 -27.31 -15.42 -20.78
C HIS A 310 -27.12 -16.69 -19.92
N PRO A 311 -27.71 -17.83 -20.31
CA PRO A 311 -27.67 -19.07 -19.52
C PRO A 311 -26.26 -19.62 -19.28
N TRP A 312 -25.32 -19.31 -20.18
CA TRP A 312 -23.91 -19.71 -20.09
C TRP A 312 -23.20 -19.12 -18.85
N LEU A 313 -23.79 -18.12 -18.16
CA LEU A 313 -23.26 -17.59 -16.90
C LEU A 313 -23.47 -18.54 -15.70
N GLU A 314 -24.42 -19.47 -15.80
CA GLU A 314 -24.69 -20.52 -14.81
C GLU A 314 -24.25 -21.90 -15.29
N ASP A 315 -23.27 -21.97 -16.20
CA ASP A 315 -22.70 -23.24 -16.65
C ASP A 315 -21.20 -23.29 -16.29
N GLU A 316 -20.81 -24.23 -15.43
CA GLU A 316 -19.41 -24.47 -15.06
C GLU A 316 -18.55 -24.82 -16.28
N GLY A 317 -19.12 -25.51 -17.27
CA GLY A 317 -18.43 -25.90 -18.50
C GLY A 317 -18.11 -24.71 -19.41
N ASP A 318 -19.00 -23.72 -19.47
CA ASP A 318 -18.81 -22.51 -20.29
C ASP A 318 -17.96 -21.45 -19.57
N THR A 319 -18.15 -21.29 -18.26
CA THR A 319 -17.42 -20.29 -17.46
C THR A 319 -16.04 -20.77 -16.99
N GLY A 320 -15.86 -22.08 -16.85
CA GLY A 320 -14.67 -22.68 -16.24
C GLY A 320 -14.51 -22.38 -14.76
N VAL A 321 -15.55 -21.85 -14.09
CA VAL A 321 -15.54 -21.50 -12.66
C VAL A 321 -16.35 -22.52 -11.88
N PRO A 322 -15.75 -23.19 -10.87
CA PRO A 322 -16.50 -24.07 -9.98
C PRO A 322 -17.62 -23.32 -9.24
N GLU A 323 -18.78 -23.95 -9.10
CA GLU A 323 -19.98 -23.39 -8.45
C GLU A 323 -19.68 -22.81 -7.05
N GLN A 324 -18.73 -23.39 -6.32
CA GLN A 324 -18.31 -22.93 -4.97
C GLN A 324 -17.72 -21.52 -4.96
N LEU A 325 -17.28 -21.03 -6.12
CA LEU A 325 -16.68 -19.70 -6.26
C LEU A 325 -17.67 -18.67 -6.80
N TRP A 326 -18.89 -19.06 -7.15
CA TRP A 326 -19.88 -18.16 -7.75
C TRP A 326 -20.40 -17.17 -6.72
N GLY A 327 -20.38 -15.89 -7.08
CA GLY A 327 -20.76 -14.76 -6.22
C GLY A 327 -19.99 -14.65 -4.91
N LEU A 328 -18.93 -15.42 -4.70
CA LEU A 328 -18.22 -15.52 -3.44
C LEU A 328 -17.67 -14.18 -2.96
N LEU A 329 -17.33 -13.26 -3.88
CA LEU A 329 -16.84 -11.93 -3.53
C LEU A 329 -17.92 -10.99 -2.97
N ASN A 330 -19.18 -11.28 -3.24
CA ASN A 330 -20.34 -10.54 -2.72
C ASN A 330 -20.81 -11.05 -1.35
N LEU A 331 -20.23 -12.13 -0.83
CA LEU A 331 -20.57 -12.69 0.48
C LEU A 331 -19.55 -12.26 1.54
N GLU A 332 -20.02 -12.01 2.76
CA GLU A 332 -19.16 -11.79 3.91
C GLU A 332 -18.21 -12.98 4.09
N GLY A 333 -17.01 -12.75 4.62
CA GLY A 333 -16.02 -13.80 4.85
C GLY A 333 -15.41 -14.42 3.58
N TRP A 334 -15.96 -14.12 2.39
CA TRP A 334 -15.73 -14.86 1.17
C TRP A 334 -15.95 -16.36 1.37
N ASN A 335 -17.04 -16.71 2.06
CA ASN A 335 -17.51 -18.05 2.27
C ASN A 335 -18.97 -18.19 1.82
N GLU A 336 -19.36 -19.40 1.42
CA GLU A 336 -20.71 -19.72 0.91
C GLU A 336 -21.82 -19.42 1.94
N ASP A 337 -21.52 -19.61 3.23
CA ASP A 337 -22.45 -19.32 4.34
C ASP A 337 -22.48 -17.84 4.75
N GLY A 338 -21.74 -16.97 4.04
CA GLY A 338 -21.67 -15.54 4.33
C GLY A 338 -22.96 -14.82 3.97
N GLU A 339 -23.30 -13.78 4.74
CA GLU A 339 -24.39 -12.86 4.36
C GLU A 339 -23.99 -12.00 3.16
N LYS A 340 -24.96 -11.49 2.39
CA LYS A 340 -24.69 -10.58 1.27
C LYS A 340 -24.06 -9.29 1.78
N MET A 341 -22.90 -8.95 1.23
CA MET A 341 -22.12 -7.76 1.57
C MET A 341 -22.41 -6.63 0.59
N MET A 342 -22.61 -5.43 1.11
CA MET A 342 -22.76 -4.24 0.27
C MET A 342 -21.47 -3.95 -0.52
N HIS A 343 -21.63 -3.55 -1.77
CA HIS A 343 -20.53 -3.15 -2.62
C HIS A 343 -19.78 -1.94 -2.02
N ALA A 344 -18.44 -1.96 -2.05
CA ALA A 344 -17.62 -0.97 -1.34
C ALA A 344 -17.86 0.47 -1.85
N VAL A 345 -18.16 0.63 -3.14
CA VAL A 345 -18.52 1.94 -3.73
C VAL A 345 -19.81 2.47 -3.11
N ASP A 346 -20.84 1.64 -2.97
CA ASP A 346 -22.14 2.04 -2.42
C ASP A 346 -22.04 2.38 -0.93
N MET A 347 -21.17 1.69 -0.19
CA MET A 347 -20.88 2.01 1.21
C MET A 347 -20.29 3.43 1.36
N VAL A 348 -19.36 3.80 0.48
CA VAL A 348 -18.76 5.14 0.47
C VAL A 348 -19.78 6.22 0.10
N ILE A 349 -20.66 5.93 -0.85
CA ILE A 349 -21.74 6.85 -1.24
C ILE A 349 -22.72 7.03 -0.07
N THR A 350 -23.14 5.93 0.57
CA THR A 350 -24.02 5.95 1.74
C THR A 350 -23.41 6.75 2.89
N GLU A 351 -22.11 6.58 3.14
CA GLU A 351 -21.38 7.35 4.16
C GLU A 351 -21.37 8.86 3.86
N SER A 352 -21.28 9.24 2.60
CA SER A 352 -21.35 10.65 2.21
C SER A 352 -22.73 11.29 2.44
N VAL A 353 -23.79 10.49 2.30
CA VAL A 353 -25.17 10.90 2.62
C VAL A 353 -25.33 11.02 4.13
N ARG A 354 -24.83 10.04 4.90
CA ARG A 354 -24.85 10.06 6.38
C ARG A 354 -24.16 11.30 6.96
N ARG A 355 -23.06 11.75 6.34
CA ARG A 355 -22.30 12.94 6.73
C ARG A 355 -22.82 14.24 6.12
N GLU A 356 -23.91 14.21 5.35
CA GLU A 356 -24.51 15.37 4.70
C GLU A 356 -23.53 16.17 3.82
N LEU A 357 -22.58 15.48 3.17
CA LEU A 357 -21.56 16.14 2.33
C LEU A 357 -22.13 16.70 1.01
N HIS A 358 -23.35 16.28 0.65
CA HIS A 358 -24.06 16.67 -0.56
C HIS A 358 -23.20 16.58 -1.84
N VAL A 359 -22.48 15.46 -1.99
CA VAL A 359 -21.46 15.29 -3.04
C VAL A 359 -22.01 15.45 -4.46
N GLN A 360 -23.30 15.18 -4.65
CA GLN A 360 -24.02 15.40 -5.90
C GLN A 360 -23.89 16.83 -6.45
N GLN A 361 -23.71 17.83 -5.59
CA GLN A 361 -23.54 19.23 -6.00
C GLN A 361 -22.23 19.44 -6.77
N TYR A 362 -21.23 18.59 -6.53
CA TYR A 362 -19.91 18.68 -7.14
C TYR A 362 -19.76 17.80 -8.38
N TYR A 363 -20.77 17.06 -8.84
CA TYR A 363 -20.61 16.13 -9.97
C TYR A 363 -20.19 16.82 -11.27
N LEU A 364 -20.73 18.01 -11.56
CA LEU A 364 -20.27 18.79 -12.71
C LEU A 364 -18.81 19.22 -12.54
N ASP A 365 -18.44 19.65 -11.33
CA ASP A 365 -17.07 20.01 -11.01
C ASP A 365 -16.14 18.79 -11.14
N PHE A 366 -16.60 17.60 -10.77
CA PHE A 366 -15.84 16.36 -10.89
C PHE A 366 -15.57 16.00 -12.35
N VAL A 367 -16.57 16.14 -13.22
CA VAL A 367 -16.41 15.93 -14.66
C VAL A 367 -15.40 16.93 -15.24
N LEU A 368 -15.51 18.20 -14.88
CA LEU A 368 -14.64 19.28 -15.38
C LEU A 368 -13.25 19.31 -14.73
N TYR A 369 -13.07 18.65 -13.57
CA TYR A 369 -11.85 18.72 -12.79
C TYR A 369 -10.64 18.28 -13.61
N GLY A 370 -9.61 19.12 -13.62
CA GLY A 370 -8.34 18.85 -14.30
C GLY A 370 -8.34 19.08 -15.81
N TRP A 371 -9.50 19.38 -16.39
CA TRP A 371 -9.66 19.72 -17.80
C TRP A 371 -9.58 21.21 -18.01
N VAL A 372 -10.21 21.98 -17.12
CA VAL A 372 -10.18 23.44 -17.11
C VAL A 372 -9.36 23.90 -15.91
N ASP A 373 -8.44 24.83 -16.13
CA ASP A 373 -7.77 25.51 -15.03
C ASP A 373 -8.71 26.54 -14.41
N ALA A 374 -9.07 26.36 -13.14
CA ALA A 374 -10.06 27.18 -12.44
C ALA A 374 -9.74 28.69 -12.41
N LYS A 375 -8.46 29.06 -12.56
CA LYS A 375 -8.04 30.47 -12.55
C LYS A 375 -8.10 31.13 -13.93
N SER A 376 -7.76 30.39 -14.98
CA SER A 376 -7.67 30.92 -16.35
C SER A 376 -8.91 30.60 -17.19
N GLY A 377 -9.71 29.60 -16.79
CA GLY A 377 -10.82 29.09 -17.60
C GLY A 377 -10.34 28.34 -18.85
N GLU A 378 -9.04 28.16 -19.03
CA GLU A 378 -8.46 27.51 -20.20
C GLU A 378 -8.29 26.01 -19.99
N ASN A 379 -8.33 25.27 -21.10
CA ASN A 379 -8.11 23.84 -21.05
C ASN A 379 -6.64 23.52 -20.72
N ASN A 380 -6.44 22.63 -19.76
CA ASN A 380 -5.14 22.26 -19.26
C ASN A 380 -4.54 21.14 -20.13
N PRO A 381 -3.50 21.40 -20.96
CA PRO A 381 -2.84 20.33 -21.72
C PRO A 381 -2.21 19.31 -20.76
N ILE A 382 -2.13 18.04 -21.18
CA ILE A 382 -1.60 16.79 -20.57
C ILE A 382 -0.69 16.96 -19.31
N PRO A 383 -0.71 16.03 -18.32
CA PRO A 383 -0.03 16.10 -17.03
C PRO A 383 1.29 16.87 -16.98
N ARG A 384 1.32 17.89 -16.10
CA ARG A 384 2.49 18.76 -15.82
C ARG A 384 3.77 17.97 -15.51
N GLN A 385 3.65 16.76 -14.97
CA GLN A 385 4.79 15.90 -14.61
C GLN A 385 5.59 15.43 -15.83
N LEU A 386 4.94 15.20 -16.98
CA LEU A 386 5.64 14.78 -18.21
C LEU A 386 6.23 15.93 -19.01
N ARG A 387 5.94 17.20 -18.66
CA ARG A 387 6.57 18.36 -19.33
C ARG A 387 8.10 18.36 -19.25
N ARG A 388 8.69 17.60 -18.32
CA ARG A 388 10.15 17.48 -18.15
C ARG A 388 10.76 16.37 -18.99
N ASP A 389 9.96 15.45 -19.52
CA ASP A 389 10.47 14.36 -20.34
C ASP A 389 10.52 14.79 -21.82
N LYS A 390 11.73 14.97 -22.33
CA LYS A 390 11.96 15.41 -23.72
C LYS A 390 11.48 14.40 -24.77
N LYS A 391 11.20 13.16 -24.37
CA LYS A 391 10.70 12.10 -25.27
C LYS A 391 9.19 12.21 -25.49
N VAL A 392 8.47 12.95 -24.65
CA VAL A 392 7.01 13.04 -24.72
C VAL A 392 6.63 14.34 -25.43
N VAL A 393 6.16 14.23 -26.67
CA VAL A 393 5.56 15.36 -27.41
C VAL A 393 4.17 15.61 -26.85
N LEU A 394 4.01 16.74 -26.16
CA LEU A 394 2.74 17.13 -25.55
C LEU A 394 1.98 18.08 -26.49
N PRO A 395 0.66 17.87 -26.73
CA PRO A 395 -0.15 18.84 -27.41
C PRO A 395 -0.18 20.15 -26.62
N SER A 396 -0.04 21.27 -27.33
CA SER A 396 0.01 22.62 -26.73
C SER A 396 -1.33 23.06 -26.13
N LYS A 397 -2.45 22.48 -26.60
CA LYS A 397 -3.81 22.74 -26.11
C LYS A 397 -4.41 21.43 -25.59
N GLY A 398 -4.97 21.47 -24.38
CA GLY A 398 -5.83 20.40 -23.87
C GLY A 398 -7.20 20.49 -24.54
N TRP A 399 -7.79 19.34 -24.89
CA TRP A 399 -9.02 19.21 -25.67
C TRP A 399 -8.92 19.82 -27.10
N PRO A 400 -9.38 19.14 -28.16
CA PRO A 400 -9.39 19.72 -29.50
C PRO A 400 -10.19 21.03 -29.52
N SER A 401 -9.66 22.05 -30.23
CA SER A 401 -10.45 23.24 -30.55
C SER A 401 -11.76 22.80 -31.21
N LYS A 402 -12.81 23.61 -31.08
CA LYS A 402 -14.13 23.29 -31.66
C LYS A 402 -14.01 22.90 -33.14
N GLU A 403 -13.18 23.63 -33.88
CA GLU A 403 -12.83 23.38 -35.29
C GLU A 403 -12.18 22.01 -35.50
N LEU A 404 -11.14 21.66 -34.72
CA LEU A 404 -10.45 20.37 -34.84
C LEU A 404 -11.37 19.20 -34.47
N ARG A 405 -12.25 19.40 -33.48
CA ARG A 405 -13.28 18.41 -33.13
C ARG A 405 -14.24 18.18 -34.29
N GLN A 406 -14.73 19.27 -34.88
CA GLN A 406 -15.70 19.22 -35.95
C GLN A 406 -15.10 18.58 -37.22
N SER A 407 -13.86 18.91 -37.57
CA SER A 407 -13.15 18.27 -38.68
C SER A 407 -12.88 16.78 -38.43
N THR A 408 -12.54 16.41 -37.20
CA THR A 408 -12.29 15.00 -36.85
C THR A 408 -13.58 14.18 -36.88
N ILE A 409 -14.69 14.73 -36.38
CA ILE A 409 -16.02 14.11 -36.47
C ILE A 409 -16.41 13.93 -37.94
N GLU A 410 -16.24 14.97 -38.77
CA GLU A 410 -16.53 14.88 -40.21
C GLU A 410 -15.69 13.80 -40.91
N THR A 411 -14.41 13.68 -40.55
CA THR A 411 -13.52 12.66 -41.09
C THR A 411 -13.94 11.24 -40.67
N LEU A 412 -14.37 11.08 -39.41
CA LEU A 412 -14.85 9.81 -38.89
C LEU A 412 -16.21 9.44 -39.49
N ASP A 413 -17.11 10.39 -39.67
CA ASP A 413 -18.42 10.18 -40.31
C ASP A 413 -18.25 9.67 -41.76
N VAL A 414 -17.26 10.20 -42.48
CA VAL A 414 -16.91 9.70 -43.82
C VAL A 414 -16.35 8.28 -43.74
N ARG A 415 -15.44 8.01 -42.79
CA ARG A 415 -14.81 6.69 -42.63
C ARG A 415 -15.78 5.58 -42.23
N PHE A 416 -16.79 5.90 -41.43
CA PHE A 416 -17.82 4.97 -40.98
C PHE A 416 -19.08 5.00 -41.87
N GLY A 417 -19.05 5.72 -42.99
CA GLY A 417 -20.13 5.74 -43.99
C GLY A 417 -21.41 6.46 -43.54
N LEU A 418 -21.34 7.23 -42.44
CA LEU A 418 -22.41 8.10 -41.97
C LEU A 418 -22.55 9.35 -42.85
N ARG A 419 -21.48 9.74 -43.55
CA ARG A 419 -21.45 10.75 -44.62
C ARG A 419 -20.72 10.21 -45.84
N LYS A 420 -21.14 10.56 -47.06
CA LYS A 420 -20.35 10.31 -48.27
C LYS A 420 -19.17 11.29 -48.31
N ALA A 421 -17.99 10.82 -48.71
CA ALA A 421 -16.88 11.72 -49.01
C ALA A 421 -17.31 12.67 -50.13
N ASP A 422 -17.20 13.99 -49.92
CA ASP A 422 -17.29 14.93 -51.02
C ASP A 422 -16.02 14.78 -51.87
N ASP A 423 -16.18 14.29 -53.10
CA ASP A 423 -15.12 14.06 -54.10
C ASP A 423 -14.53 15.37 -54.67
N GLY A 424 -14.22 16.34 -53.81
CA GLY A 424 -14.08 17.74 -54.23
C GLY A 424 -13.05 18.59 -53.50
N ASN A 425 -11.88 18.07 -53.16
CA ASN A 425 -10.59 18.80 -53.22
C ASN A 425 -9.46 17.99 -52.58
N MET A 426 -8.75 17.24 -53.42
CA MET A 426 -7.43 16.74 -53.08
C MET A 426 -6.44 17.89 -53.27
N MET A 427 -6.29 18.77 -52.28
CA MET A 427 -5.10 19.63 -52.21
C MET A 427 -4.01 18.84 -51.48
N ASP A 428 -3.03 18.48 -52.29
CA ASP A 428 -1.75 17.88 -51.95
C ASP A 428 -1.09 18.65 -50.79
N LEU A 429 -0.91 17.99 -49.63
CA LEU A 429 -0.10 18.50 -48.53
C LEU A 429 0.90 17.41 -48.13
N SER A 430 1.95 17.31 -48.94
CA SER A 430 3.24 16.84 -48.50
C SER A 430 3.96 17.98 -47.76
N ILE A 431 4.18 17.80 -46.45
CA ILE A 431 5.35 18.18 -45.63
C ILE A 431 5.22 17.48 -44.27
#